data_AF-A0A8B7DXH7-F1
#
_entry.id   AF-A0A8B7DXH7-F1
#
_cell.length_a   1.000
_cell.length_b   1.000
_cell.length_c   1.000
_cell.angle_alpha   90.00
_cell.angle_beta   90.00
_cell.angle_gamma   90.00
#
_symmetry.space_group_name_H-M   'P 1'
#
loop_
_entity.id
_entity.type
_entity.pdbx_description
1 polymer ?
#
loop_
_entity_poly.entity_id
_entity_poly.type
_entity_poly.pdbx_seq_one_letter_code
_entity_poly.pdbx_strand_id
1 'polypeptide(L)'
;MIKNRKALWVALWIFNCLVRSTHSAAILSCNVFVSNSVQPEFLGLANGLGLSFASIGRATGSVIFGQAYSWSMKNLKNQLTLHKAVYFPVNEYFAFTLMSVSALFVLSLGTILPKSIDKKFCSPSLSQEHEMEKKVKV
;
A
#
# COMPACT_ATOMS: atom_id res chain seq x y z
N MET A 1 -13.18 20.56 21.67
CA MET A 1 -13.32 19.37 22.54
C MET A 1 -14.42 18.49 21.95
N ILE A 2 -14.10 17.28 21.48
CA ILE A 2 -15.04 16.46 20.70
C ILE A 2 -16.19 15.99 21.62
N LYS A 3 -17.42 16.40 21.28
CA LYS A 3 -18.61 16.26 22.13
C LYS A 3 -19.10 14.81 22.30
N ASN A 4 -18.69 13.90 21.40
CA ASN A 4 -19.21 12.53 21.38
C ASN A 4 -18.10 11.48 21.17
N ARG A 5 -17.41 11.13 22.27
CA ARG A 5 -16.26 10.21 22.27
C ARG A 5 -16.60 8.82 21.71
N LYS A 6 -17.83 8.32 21.95
CA LYS A 6 -18.28 7.01 21.44
C LYS A 6 -18.39 7.01 19.90
N ALA A 7 -19.01 8.04 19.33
CA ALA A 7 -19.13 8.18 17.88
C ALA A 7 -17.76 8.28 17.19
N LEU A 8 -16.80 8.98 17.81
CA LEU A 8 -15.43 9.08 17.32
C LEU A 8 -14.75 7.70 17.26
N TRP A 9 -14.86 6.90 18.34
CA TRP A 9 -14.27 5.56 18.38
C TRP A 9 -14.87 4.63 17.34
N VAL A 10 -16.19 4.68 17.14
CA VAL A 10 -16.87 3.89 16.11
C VAL A 10 -16.40 4.32 14.71
N ALA A 11 -16.33 5.63 14.44
CA ALA A 11 -15.85 6.16 13.16
C ALA A 11 -14.39 5.74 12.87
N LEU A 12 -13.51 5.84 13.87
CA LEU A 12 -12.12 5.38 13.79
C LEU A 12 -12.03 3.88 13.49
N TRP A 13 -12.87 3.07 14.13
CA TRP A 13 -12.89 1.64 13.92
C TRP A 13 -13.31 1.28 12.49
N ILE A 14 -14.40 1.88 11.99
CA ILE A 14 -14.87 1.70 10.62
C ILE A 14 -13.79 2.12 9.62
N PHE A 15 -13.19 3.30 9.80
CA PHE A 15 -12.13 3.80 8.94
C PHE A 15 -10.92 2.84 8.92
N ASN A 16 -10.48 2.37 10.08
CA ASN A 16 -9.36 1.45 10.18
C ASN A 16 -9.65 0.09 9.52
N CYS A 17 -10.89 -0.42 9.64
CA CYS A 17 -11.31 -1.63 8.93
C CYS A 17 -11.24 -1.42 7.41
N LEU A 18 -11.76 -0.31 6.88
CA LEU A 18 -11.72 0.00 5.45
C LEU A 18 -10.28 0.11 4.92
N VAL A 19 -9.41 0.81 5.64
CA VAL A 19 -8.00 0.96 5.28
C VAL A 19 -7.32 -0.41 5.23
N ARG A 20 -7.54 -1.28 6.22
CA ARG A 20 -6.94 -2.62 6.24
C ARG A 20 -7.46 -3.51 5.10
N SER A 21 -8.76 -3.51 4.84
CA SER A 21 -9.33 -4.30 3.74
C SER A 21 -8.77 -3.87 2.39
N THR A 22 -8.69 -2.55 2.15
CA THR A 22 -8.15 -1.99 0.90
C THR A 22 -6.67 -2.33 0.74
N HIS A 23 -5.89 -2.24 1.82
CA HIS A 23 -4.47 -2.60 1.80
C HIS A 23 -4.26 -4.09 1.47
N SER A 24 -5.04 -4.98 2.08
CA SER A 24 -4.97 -6.42 1.77
C SER A 24 -5.34 -6.71 0.32
N ALA A 25 -6.39 -6.07 -0.20
CA ALA A 25 -6.78 -6.20 -1.60
C ALA A 25 -5.68 -5.74 -2.55
N ALA A 26 -5.04 -4.59 -2.26
CA ALA A 26 -3.95 -4.06 -3.06
C ALA A 26 -2.74 -5.02 -3.11
N ILE A 27 -2.34 -5.59 -1.97
CA ILE A 27 -1.26 -6.60 -1.92
C ILE A 27 -1.62 -7.82 -2.75
N LEU A 28 -2.86 -8.31 -2.63
CA LEU A 28 -3.31 -9.46 -3.41
C LEU A 28 -3.27 -9.18 -4.91
N SER A 29 -3.75 -8.01 -5.35
CA SER A 29 -3.70 -7.59 -6.75
C SER A 29 -2.26 -7.51 -7.27
N CYS A 30 -1.34 -6.94 -6.50
CA CYS A 30 0.09 -6.91 -6.87
C CYS A 30 0.69 -8.32 -7.00
N ASN A 31 0.38 -9.22 -6.05
CA ASN A 31 0.89 -10.59 -6.10
C ASN A 31 0.35 -11.36 -7.31
N VAL A 32 -0.94 -11.21 -7.63
CA VAL A 32 -1.55 -11.82 -8.83
C VAL A 32 -0.93 -11.23 -10.10
N PHE A 33 -0.72 -9.92 -10.15
CA PHE A 33 -0.10 -9.25 -11.28
C PHE A 33 1.33 -9.76 -11.54
N VAL A 34 2.16 -9.82 -10.49
CA VAL A 34 3.53 -10.35 -10.60
C VAL A 34 3.51 -11.83 -10.99
N SER A 35 2.63 -12.62 -10.40
CA SER A 35 2.53 -14.06 -10.69
C SER A 35 2.14 -14.32 -12.15
N ASN A 36 1.29 -13.49 -12.74
CA ASN A 36 0.90 -13.63 -14.16
C ASN A 36 1.95 -13.10 -15.14
N SER A 37 2.88 -12.26 -14.68
CA SER A 37 3.89 -11.60 -15.52
C SER A 37 5.21 -12.38 -15.63
N VAL A 38 5.39 -13.43 -14.82
CA VAL A 38 6.65 -14.17 -14.67
C VAL A 38 6.44 -15.65 -15.01
N GLN A 39 7.46 -16.28 -15.60
CA GLN A 39 7.43 -17.72 -15.89
C GLN A 39 7.36 -18.54 -14.59
N PRO A 40 6.71 -19.71 -14.60
CA PRO A 40 6.48 -20.52 -13.39
C PRO A 40 7.77 -20.87 -12.63
N GLU A 41 8.88 -21.04 -13.33
CA GLU A 41 10.20 -21.34 -12.78
C GLU A 41 10.77 -20.22 -11.90
N PHE A 42 10.39 -18.96 -12.16
CA PHE A 42 10.87 -17.78 -11.42
C PHE A 42 9.85 -17.20 -10.44
N LEU A 43 8.66 -17.82 -10.29
CA LEU A 43 7.60 -17.34 -9.39
C LEU A 43 8.06 -17.20 -7.94
N GLY A 44 8.82 -18.17 -7.44
CA GLY A 44 9.35 -18.13 -6.07
C GLY A 44 10.31 -16.95 -5.85
N LEU A 45 11.18 -16.69 -6.84
CA LEU A 45 12.14 -15.59 -6.79
C LEU A 45 11.44 -14.22 -6.89
N ALA A 46 10.48 -14.08 -7.81
CA ALA A 46 9.71 -12.86 -7.98
C ALA A 46 8.89 -12.49 -6.72
N ASN A 47 8.20 -13.47 -6.13
CA ASN A 47 7.46 -13.26 -4.88
C ASN A 47 8.39 -12.99 -3.69
N GLY A 48 9.54 -13.68 -3.59
CA GLY A 48 10.53 -13.45 -2.55
C GLY A 48 11.12 -12.04 -2.61
N LEU A 49 11.47 -11.56 -3.80
CA LEU A 49 11.92 -10.17 -4.00
C LEU A 49 10.80 -9.18 -3.67
N GLY A 50 9.58 -9.40 -4.15
CA GLY A 50 8.43 -8.55 -3.86
C GLY A 50 8.18 -8.40 -2.36
N LEU A 51 8.20 -9.51 -1.61
CA LEU A 51 8.04 -9.51 -0.15
C LEU A 51 9.22 -8.85 0.57
N SER A 52 10.45 -9.01 0.06
CA SER A 52 11.63 -8.37 0.62
C SER A 52 11.56 -6.84 0.48
N PHE A 53 11.23 -6.34 -0.72
CA PHE A 53 10.99 -4.92 -0.95
C PHE A 53 9.83 -4.39 -0.10
N ALA A 54 8.74 -5.16 0.02
CA ALA A 54 7.62 -4.80 0.90
C ALA A 54 8.03 -4.73 2.38
N SER A 55 8.95 -5.59 2.83
CA SER A 55 9.50 -5.56 4.19
C SER A 55 10.34 -4.29 4.43
N ILE A 56 11.24 -3.97 3.50
CA ILE A 56 12.05 -2.75 3.55
C ILE A 56 11.15 -1.52 3.56
N GLY A 57 10.17 -1.45 2.64
CA GLY A 57 9.21 -0.35 2.59
C GLY A 57 8.44 -0.16 3.89
N ARG A 58 8.00 -1.26 4.54
CA ARG A 58 7.35 -1.20 5.86
C ARG A 58 8.28 -0.69 6.96
N ALA A 59 9.53 -1.16 6.99
CA ALA A 59 10.51 -0.73 7.97
C ALA A 59 10.86 0.76 7.80
N THR A 60 11.23 1.17 6.58
CA THR A 60 11.57 2.56 6.26
C THR A 60 10.38 3.49 6.46
N GLY A 61 9.17 3.08 6.05
CA GLY A 61 7.95 3.86 6.28
C GLY A 61 7.68 4.08 7.77
N SER A 62 7.76 3.03 8.60
CA SER A 62 7.59 3.14 10.06
C SER A 62 8.56 4.14 10.68
N VAL A 63 9.83 4.10 10.27
CA VAL A 63 10.86 5.04 10.76
C VAL A 63 10.57 6.47 10.30
N ILE A 64 10.30 6.70 9.02
CA ILE A 64 10.07 8.05 8.48
C ILE A 64 8.83 8.69 9.12
N PHE A 65 7.69 7.99 9.12
CA PHE A 65 6.44 8.53 9.66
C PHE A 65 6.47 8.63 11.18
N GLY A 66 7.14 7.69 11.87
CA GLY A 66 7.36 7.76 13.31
C GLY A 66 8.18 8.99 13.69
N GLN A 67 9.32 9.21 13.02
CA GLN A 67 10.16 10.39 13.26
C GLN A 67 9.45 11.70 12.89
N ALA A 68 8.74 11.73 11.77
CA ALA A 68 7.96 12.90 11.36
C ALA A 68 6.87 13.25 12.39
N TYR A 69 6.19 12.24 12.94
CA TYR A 69 5.20 12.43 14.00
C TYR A 69 5.85 12.92 15.30
N SER A 70 6.94 12.29 15.75
CA SER A 70 7.68 12.72 16.95
C SER A 70 8.23 14.14 16.82
N TRP A 71 8.75 14.51 15.65
CA TRP A 71 9.22 15.86 15.37
C TRP A 71 8.07 16.87 15.38
N SER A 72 6.93 16.55 14.74
CA SER A 72 5.75 17.41 14.75
C SER A 72 5.24 17.67 16.18
N MET A 73 5.15 16.62 17.01
CA MET A 73 4.74 16.74 18.41
C MET A 73 5.72 17.56 19.27
N LYS A 74 7.02 17.45 19.01
CA LYS A 74 8.04 18.25 19.72
C LYS A 74 7.92 19.74 19.36
N ASN A 75 7.69 20.06 18.10
CA ASN A 75 7.43 21.44 17.65
C ASN A 75 6.14 22.00 18.23
N LEU A 76 5.07 21.21 18.24
CA LEU A 76 3.79 21.58 18.85
C LEU A 76 3.99 21.95 20.33
N LYS A 77 4.70 21.09 21.10
CA LYS A 77 4.98 21.33 22.51
C LYS A 77 5.78 22.63 22.74
N ASN A 78 6.83 22.85 21.95
CA ASN A 78 7.66 24.06 22.06
C ASN A 78 6.87 25.34 21.75
N GLN A 79 6.00 25.32 20.74
CA GLN A 79 5.18 26.47 20.34
C GLN A 79 4.05 26.77 21.33
N LEU A 80 3.43 25.72 21.91
CA LEU A 80 2.41 25.84 22.95
C LEU A 80 2.98 26.52 24.21
N THR A 81 4.23 26.19 24.55
CA THR A 81 4.96 26.79 25.70
C THR A 81 5.32 28.27 25.44
N LEU A 82 5.43 28.67 24.17
CA LEU A 82 5.73 30.03 23.72
C LEU A 82 4.48 30.89 23.44
N HIS A 83 3.27 30.39 23.78
CA HIS A 83 1.99 31.05 23.47
C HIS A 83 1.81 31.45 22.00
N LYS A 84 2.50 30.76 21.08
CA LYS A 84 2.45 31.08 19.65
C LYS A 84 1.46 30.14 18.96
N ALA A 85 0.58 30.69 18.13
CA ALA A 85 -0.41 29.90 17.41
C ALA A 85 0.27 28.93 16.43
N VAL A 86 -0.05 27.64 16.54
CA VAL A 86 0.43 26.62 15.61
C VAL A 86 -0.50 26.54 14.43
N TYR A 87 0.03 26.82 13.23
CA TYR A 87 -0.72 26.80 11.99
C TYR A 87 -0.68 25.40 11.34
N PHE A 88 -1.81 25.01 10.75
CA PHE A 88 -1.92 23.81 9.91
C PHE A 88 -0.95 23.91 8.71
N PRO A 89 -0.27 22.82 8.26
CA PRO A 89 -0.41 21.42 8.67
C PRO A 89 0.63 20.93 9.69
N VAL A 90 1.48 21.78 10.26
CA VAL A 90 2.60 21.40 11.16
C VAL A 90 2.12 21.13 12.61
N ASN A 91 0.95 20.52 12.73
CA ASN A 91 0.31 20.15 14.00
C ASN A 91 0.24 18.61 14.14
N GLU A 92 -0.56 18.08 15.05
CA GLU A 92 -0.81 16.63 15.21
C GLU A 92 -1.19 15.90 13.90
N TYR A 93 -1.72 16.64 12.92
CA TYR A 93 -2.13 16.14 11.60
C TYR A 93 -0.98 16.01 10.59
N PHE A 94 0.22 16.54 10.85
CA PHE A 94 1.33 16.59 9.89
C PHE A 94 1.68 15.22 9.30
N ALA A 95 1.79 14.20 10.15
CA ALA A 95 2.11 12.84 9.70
C ALA A 95 1.01 12.25 8.82
N PHE A 96 -0.26 12.57 9.08
CA PHE A 96 -1.39 12.15 8.26
C PHE A 96 -1.42 12.86 6.91
N THR A 97 -1.08 14.15 6.88
CA THR A 97 -0.91 14.90 5.62
C THR A 97 0.23 14.32 4.80
N LEU A 98 1.37 14.00 5.43
CA LEU A 98 2.51 13.38 4.75
C LEU A 98 2.14 12.00 4.19
N MET A 99 1.43 11.17 4.96
CA MET A 99 0.92 9.88 4.48
C MET A 99 -0.02 10.05 3.28
N SER A 100 -0.90 11.05 3.31
CA SER A 100 -1.83 11.34 2.21
C SER A 100 -1.10 11.76 0.92
N VAL A 101 -0.09 12.62 1.02
CA VAL A 101 0.73 13.03 -0.13
C VAL A 101 1.48 11.82 -0.71
N SER A 102 2.07 10.98 0.14
CA SER A 102 2.74 9.76 -0.31
C SER A 102 1.78 8.79 -1.01
N ALA A 103 0.53 8.67 -0.54
CA ALA A 103 -0.48 7.83 -1.18
C ALA A 103 -0.88 8.36 -2.57
N LEU A 104 -1.03 9.68 -2.73
CA LEU A 104 -1.30 10.29 -4.03
C LEU A 104 -0.15 10.10 -5.02
N PHE A 105 1.09 10.16 -4.53
CA PHE A 105 2.26 9.86 -5.33
C PHE A 105 2.25 8.41 -5.84
N VAL A 106 1.96 7.43 -4.97
CA VAL A 106 1.84 6.02 -5.36
C VAL A 106 0.71 5.82 -6.37
N LEU A 107 -0.43 6.46 -6.17
CA LEU A 107 -1.54 6.41 -7.12
C LEU A 107 -1.13 6.93 -8.50
N SER A 108 -0.37 8.03 -8.54
CA SER A 108 0.15 8.63 -9.77
C SER A 108 1.14 7.70 -10.48
N LEU A 109 2.00 7.01 -9.74
CA LEU A 109 2.89 5.99 -10.33
C LEU A 109 2.10 4.81 -10.91
N GLY A 110 1.01 4.41 -10.24
CA GLY A 110 0.13 3.35 -10.71
C GLY A 110 -0.58 3.69 -12.03
N THR A 111 -0.94 4.95 -12.26
CA THR A 111 -1.58 5.37 -13.53
C THR A 111 -0.61 5.50 -14.70
N ILE A 112 0.68 5.65 -14.41
CA ILE A 112 1.76 5.74 -15.43
C ILE A 112 2.27 4.35 -15.84
N LEU A 113 1.88 3.28 -15.13
CA LEU A 113 2.33 1.93 -15.42
C LEU A 113 1.94 1.51 -16.86
N PRO A 114 2.91 1.20 -17.73
CA PRO A 114 2.59 0.89 -19.12
C PRO A 114 1.86 -0.45 -19.22
N LYS A 115 0.78 -0.46 -20.01
CA LYS A 115 -0.02 -1.67 -20.30
C LYS A 115 0.79 -2.83 -20.88
N SER A 116 2.00 -2.54 -21.37
CA SER A 116 2.94 -3.54 -21.91
C SER A 116 3.48 -4.53 -20.86
N ILE A 117 3.33 -4.26 -19.56
CA ILE A 117 3.75 -5.17 -18.49
C ILE A 117 2.70 -6.27 -18.25
N ASP A 118 1.44 -6.05 -18.64
CA ASP A 118 0.37 -7.05 -18.59
C ASP A 118 0.50 -8.05 -19.76
N LYS A 119 1.67 -8.69 -19.87
CA LYS A 119 1.85 -9.87 -20.70
C LYS A 119 1.41 -11.06 -19.87
N LYS A 120 0.18 -11.52 -20.11
CA LYS A 120 -0.29 -12.81 -19.60
C LYS A 120 0.62 -13.91 -20.16
N PHE A 121 1.52 -14.44 -19.34
CA PHE A 121 2.13 -15.72 -19.67
C PHE A 121 1.05 -16.79 -19.51
N CYS A 122 0.43 -17.18 -20.62
CA CYS A 122 -0.38 -18.38 -20.66
C CYS A 122 0.57 -19.56 -20.45
N SER A 123 0.46 -20.27 -19.34
CA SER A 123 1.29 -21.44 -19.06
C SER A 123 1.20 -22.42 -20.22
N PRO A 124 2.32 -22.92 -20.77
CA PRO A 124 2.30 -23.94 -21.82
C PRO A 124 1.57 -25.22 -21.36
N SER A 125 1.48 -25.49 -20.05
CA SER A 125 0.73 -26.63 -19.51
C SER A 125 -0.76 -26.59 -19.85
N LEU A 126 -1.35 -25.39 -19.93
CA LEU A 126 -2.77 -25.20 -20.24
C LEU A 126 -3.03 -25.26 -21.75
N SER A 127 -2.06 -24.85 -22.58
CA SER A 127 -2.09 -25.11 -24.02
C SER A 127 -1.92 -26.59 -24.35
N GLN A 128 -1.12 -27.34 -23.58
CA GLN A 128 -0.96 -28.79 -23.77
C GLN A 128 -2.23 -29.56 -23.36
N GLU A 129 -2.90 -29.20 -22.26
CA GLU A 129 -4.22 -29.77 -21.92
C GLU A 129 -5.26 -29.45 -23.00
N HIS A 130 -5.30 -28.22 -23.52
CA HIS A 130 -6.23 -27.85 -24.60
C HIS A 130 -5.95 -28.56 -25.94
N GLU A 131 -4.68 -28.82 -26.27
CA GLU A 131 -4.30 -29.63 -27.44
C GLU A 131 -4.62 -31.12 -27.24
N MET A 132 -4.40 -31.67 -26.04
CA MET A 132 -4.77 -33.05 -25.74
C MET A 132 -6.29 -33.24 -25.76
N GLU A 133 -7.07 -32.30 -25.21
CA GLU A 133 -8.54 -32.38 -25.25
C GLU A 133 -9.09 -32.26 -26.69
N LYS A 134 -8.42 -31.49 -27.57
CA LYS A 134 -8.76 -31.46 -29.00
C LYS A 134 -8.42 -32.75 -29.74
N LYS A 135 -7.30 -33.40 -29.42
CA LYS A 135 -6.90 -34.67 -30.07
C LYS A 135 -7.74 -35.87 -29.63
N VAL A 136 -8.32 -35.85 -28.43
CA VAL A 136 -9.18 -36.93 -27.92
C VAL A 136 -10.61 -36.87 -28.50
N LYS A 137 -11.02 -35.73 -29.08
CA LYS A 137 -12.35 -35.52 -29.68
C LYS A 137 -12.40 -35.72 -31.20
N VAL A 138 -11.37 -36.28 -31.84
CA VAL A 138 -11.33 -36.60 -33.28
C VAL A 138 -11.37 -38.11 -33.48
#